data_AF-A0A9D8QFP0-F1
#
_entry.id   AF-A0A9D8QFP0-F1
#
_cell.length_a   1.000
_cell.length_b   1.000
_cell.length_c   1.000
_cell.angle_alpha   90.00
_cell.angle_beta   90.00
_cell.angle_gamma   90.00
#
_symmetry.space_group_name_H-M   'P 1'
#
loop_
_entity.id
_entity.type
_entity.pdbx_description
1 polymer ?
#
loop_
_entity_poly.entity_id
_entity_poly.type
_entity_poly.pdbx_seq_one_letter_code
_entity_poly.pdbx_strand_id
1 'polypeptide(L)'
;MPIMFIFLSYFFRRGLSAFVEYKKLEVLDMANWEYKVETRPMSLEGESNVETMLNEYGGEGWELVNIVPEYTNTTNDQNQVDSIYVDYYTFVFKRQK
;
A
#
# COMPACT_ATOMS: atom_id res chain seq x y z
N MET A 1 -13.33 -48.13 -51.17
CA MET A 1 -13.13 -46.89 -50.39
C MET A 1 -11.66 -46.82 -49.98
N PRO A 2 -10.93 -45.68 -50.03
CA PRO A 2 -10.85 -44.56 -51.00
C PRO A 2 -9.52 -44.59 -51.82
N ILE A 3 -9.54 -44.19 -53.10
CA ILE A 3 -8.97 -42.95 -53.67
C ILE A 3 -7.45 -42.75 -53.42
N MET A 4 -6.68 -43.23 -54.41
CA MET A 4 -5.40 -42.70 -54.87
C MET A 4 -5.58 -41.25 -55.33
N PHE A 5 -4.67 -40.33 -55.01
CA PHE A 5 -3.94 -39.48 -55.96
C PHE A 5 -2.98 -38.53 -55.23
N ILE A 6 -1.73 -38.66 -55.65
CA ILE A 6 -0.54 -37.87 -55.33
C ILE A 6 -0.74 -36.42 -55.83
N PHE A 7 -0.15 -35.40 -55.18
CA PHE A 7 0.77 -34.43 -55.80
C PHE A 7 1.08 -33.20 -54.91
N LEU A 8 2.31 -32.72 -55.11
CA LEU A 8 2.75 -31.32 -55.11
C LEU A 8 3.08 -30.61 -53.78
N SER A 9 4.38 -30.58 -53.54
CA SER A 9 5.15 -29.45 -53.01
C SER A 9 4.62 -28.07 -53.43
N TYR A 10 4.44 -27.17 -52.46
CA TYR A 10 4.46 -25.72 -52.70
C TYR A 10 5.20 -24.99 -51.57
N PHE A 11 6.30 -24.37 -51.97
CA PHE A 11 7.04 -23.32 -51.28
C PHE A 11 6.14 -22.12 -50.96
N PHE A 12 6.10 -21.62 -49.72
CA PHE A 12 5.87 -20.19 -49.49
C PHE A 12 6.71 -19.67 -48.30
N ARG A 13 7.82 -19.05 -48.69
CA ARG A 13 8.69 -18.17 -47.93
C ARG A 13 7.92 -16.88 -47.63
N ARG A 14 7.68 -16.53 -46.36
CA ARG A 14 7.68 -15.14 -45.84
C ARG A 14 7.24 -15.07 -44.38
N GLY A 15 8.09 -14.47 -43.55
CA GLY A 15 7.66 -13.60 -42.45
C GLY A 15 7.16 -14.28 -41.19
N LEU A 16 8.04 -14.96 -40.45
CA LEU A 16 7.96 -14.92 -38.99
C LEU A 16 8.35 -13.50 -38.53
N SER A 17 7.48 -12.53 -38.80
CA SER A 17 7.34 -11.39 -37.90
C SER A 17 6.54 -11.98 -36.75
N ALA A 18 7.25 -12.43 -35.71
CA ALA A 18 6.62 -12.74 -34.43
C ALA A 18 5.93 -11.45 -34.00
N PHE A 19 4.65 -11.34 -34.33
CA PHE A 19 3.73 -10.34 -33.85
C PHE A 19 3.54 -10.66 -32.37
N VAL A 20 4.53 -10.27 -31.57
CA VAL A 20 4.38 -10.11 -30.14
C VAL A 20 3.43 -8.94 -30.02
N GLU A 21 2.15 -9.27 -30.01
CA GLU A 21 1.09 -8.40 -29.56
C GLU A 21 1.40 -8.08 -28.11
N TYR A 22 2.16 -7.01 -27.90
CA TYR A 22 2.35 -6.43 -26.59
C TYR A 22 0.95 -6.07 -26.13
N LYS A 23 0.36 -6.94 -25.30
CA LYS A 23 -0.73 -6.59 -24.40
C LYS A 23 -0.28 -5.31 -23.75
N LYS A 24 -0.83 -4.19 -24.22
CA LYS A 24 -0.80 -2.90 -23.57
C LYS A 24 -1.29 -3.21 -22.17
N LEU A 25 -0.35 -3.41 -21.25
CA LEU A 25 -0.63 -3.45 -19.84
C LEU A 25 -1.42 -2.17 -19.64
N GLU A 26 -2.71 -2.32 -19.39
CA GLU A 26 -3.48 -1.29 -18.72
C GLU A 26 -2.58 -0.91 -17.56
N VAL A 27 -1.93 0.24 -17.71
CA VAL A 27 -1.41 0.99 -16.58
C VAL A 27 -2.68 1.18 -15.78
N LEU A 28 -2.92 0.25 -14.85
CA LEU A 28 -3.85 0.44 -13.76
C LEU A 28 -3.54 1.84 -13.31
N ASP A 29 -4.56 2.70 -13.39
CA ASP A 29 -4.54 4.05 -12.86
C ASP A 29 -4.28 3.88 -11.36
N MET A 30 -3.02 3.66 -11.01
CA MET A 30 -2.55 3.51 -9.66
C MET A 30 -2.73 4.91 -9.11
N ALA A 31 -3.87 5.12 -8.46
CA ALA A 31 -4.11 6.34 -7.71
C ALA A 31 -2.82 6.64 -6.94
N ASN A 32 -2.23 7.80 -7.24
CA ASN A 32 -0.99 8.20 -6.64
C ASN A 32 -1.32 8.57 -5.20
N TRP A 33 -1.08 7.66 -4.27
CA TRP A 33 -1.35 7.91 -2.85
C TRP A 33 -0.15 8.57 -2.19
N GLU A 34 -0.40 9.65 -1.46
CA GLU A 34 0.54 10.26 -0.53
C GLU A 34 0.20 9.80 0.89
N TYR A 35 1.22 9.54 1.70
CA TYR A 35 1.06 9.14 3.10
C TYR A 35 1.72 10.16 4.03
N LYS A 36 1.10 10.41 5.18
CA LYS A 36 1.63 11.24 6.27
C LYS A 36 1.56 10.44 7.57
N VAL A 37 2.58 10.56 8.41
CA VAL A 37 2.69 9.84 9.70
C VAL A 37 2.95 10.85 10.80
N GLU A 38 2.16 10.81 11.87
CA GLU A 38 2.29 11.70 13.03
C GLU A 38 2.32 10.88 14.33
N THR A 39 3.30 11.12 15.20
CA THR A 39 3.45 10.41 16.48
C THR A 39 3.17 11.34 17.65
N ARG A 40 2.34 10.91 18.59
CA ARG A 40 1.90 11.70 19.75
C ARG A 40 2.02 10.90 21.05
N PRO A 41 2.41 11.52 22.18
CA PRO A 41 2.49 10.82 23.46
C PRO A 41 1.11 10.37 23.98
N MET A 42 1.07 9.33 24.81
CA MET A 42 -0.15 8.79 25.43
C MET A 42 -0.84 9.83 26.32
N SER A 43 -0.07 10.73 26.95
CA SER A 43 -0.63 11.86 27.68
C SER A 43 -1.26 12.84 26.69
N LEU A 44 -2.54 12.63 26.44
CA LEU A 44 -3.43 13.55 25.75
C LEU A 44 -3.94 14.63 26.71
N GLU A 45 -3.16 15.05 27.71
CA GLU A 45 -3.51 16.20 28.54
C GLU A 45 -3.72 17.41 27.63
N GLY A 46 -4.99 17.74 27.40
CA GLY A 46 -5.44 18.66 26.35
C GLY A 46 -5.95 17.94 25.10
N GLU A 47 -7.02 17.12 25.23
CA GLU A 47 -7.76 16.42 24.15
C GLU A 47 -7.96 17.26 22.87
N SER A 48 -7.95 18.59 23.01
CA SER A 48 -7.94 19.54 21.90
C SER A 48 -6.87 19.26 20.84
N ASN A 49 -5.69 18.70 21.17
CA ASN A 49 -4.60 18.57 20.19
C ASN A 49 -4.87 17.49 19.11
N VAL A 50 -5.44 16.35 19.50
CA VAL A 50 -5.73 15.27 18.52
C VAL A 50 -6.95 15.63 17.68
N GLU A 51 -8.02 16.14 18.30
CA GLU A 51 -9.20 16.57 17.57
C GLU A 51 -8.87 17.70 16.58
N THR A 52 -8.10 18.72 17.01
CA THR A 52 -7.63 19.78 16.11
C THR A 52 -6.81 19.22 14.95
N MET A 53 -5.85 18.32 15.21
CA MET A 53 -5.05 17.68 14.16
C MET A 53 -5.93 16.91 13.16
N LEU A 54 -6.90 16.12 13.64
CA LEU A 54 -7.80 15.36 12.78
C LEU A 54 -8.67 16.29 11.92
N ASN A 55 -9.16 17.39 12.49
CA ASN A 55 -9.95 18.39 11.77
C ASN A 55 -9.11 19.14 10.72
N GLU A 56 -7.89 19.55 11.06
CA GLU A 56 -6.95 20.20 10.13
C GLU A 56 -6.63 19.28 8.95
N TYR A 57 -6.28 18.03 9.23
CA TYR A 57 -5.90 17.07 8.19
C TYR A 57 -7.10 16.63 7.35
N GLY A 58 -8.26 16.46 7.97
CA GLY A 58 -9.51 16.25 7.23
C GLY A 58 -9.83 17.42 6.29
N GLY A 59 -9.60 18.66 6.74
CA GLY A 59 -9.75 19.86 5.90
C GLY A 59 -8.75 19.95 4.73
N GLU A 60 -7.56 19.39 4.90
CA GLU A 60 -6.53 19.24 3.85
C GLU A 60 -6.78 18.06 2.90
N GLY A 61 -7.83 17.27 3.12
CA GLY A 61 -8.16 16.09 2.30
C GLY A 61 -7.37 14.83 2.66
N TRP A 62 -6.74 14.79 3.84
CA TRP A 62 -6.14 13.58 4.39
C TRP A 62 -7.20 12.71 5.05
N GLU A 63 -7.14 11.41 4.75
CA GLU A 63 -7.96 10.37 5.37
C GLU A 63 -7.11 9.62 6.40
N LEU A 64 -7.60 9.50 7.63
CA LEU A 64 -6.98 8.66 8.64
C LEU A 64 -7.16 7.19 8.28
N VAL A 65 -6.07 6.45 8.19
CA VAL A 65 -6.04 5.03 7.78
C VAL A 65 -5.81 4.11 8.96
N ASN A 66 -4.91 4.48 9.86
CA ASN A 66 -4.53 3.62 10.97
C ASN A 66 -4.05 4.45 12.17
N ILE A 67 -4.20 3.87 13.36
CA ILE A 67 -3.61 4.37 14.60
C ILE A 67 -2.85 3.19 15.22
N VAL A 68 -1.54 3.34 15.40
CA VAL A 68 -0.66 2.30 15.93
C VAL A 68 -0.23 2.71 17.35
N PRO A 69 -0.62 1.95 18.39
CA PRO A 69 -0.09 2.17 19.73
C PRO A 69 1.35 1.64 19.84
N GLU A 70 2.23 2.45 20.41
CA GLU A 70 3.62 2.09 20.71
C GLU A 70 3.76 1.85 22.21
N TYR A 71 4.14 0.62 22.56
CA TYR A 71 4.24 0.17 23.94
C TYR A 71 5.67 0.29 24.45
N THR A 72 5.80 0.68 25.71
CA THR A 72 7.05 0.65 26.48
C THR A 72 6.84 -0.14 27.77
N ASN A 73 7.93 -0.44 28.47
CA ASN A 73 7.91 -1.20 29.70
C ASN A 73 8.79 -0.58 30.78
N THR A 74 8.37 -0.71 32.04
CA THR A 74 9.23 -0.46 33.20
C THR A 74 9.82 -1.77 33.71
N THR A 75 10.97 -1.67 34.38
CA THR A 75 11.61 -2.81 35.07
C THR A 75 11.73 -2.53 36.56
N ASN A 76 11.59 -3.58 37.38
CA ASN A 76 11.85 -3.51 38.82
C ASN A 76 13.36 -3.57 39.14
N ASP A 77 13.71 -3.49 40.42
CA ASP A 77 15.10 -3.56 40.92
C ASP A 77 15.81 -4.90 40.59
N GLN A 78 15.05 -5.94 40.23
CA GLN A 78 15.56 -7.24 39.78
C GLN A 78 15.62 -7.37 38.24
N ASN A 79 15.50 -6.27 37.49
CA ASN A 79 15.46 -6.24 36.02
C ASN A 79 14.33 -7.09 35.41
N GLN A 80 13.25 -7.34 36.14
CA GLN A 80 12.07 -8.02 35.63
C GLN A 80 11.07 -6.96 35.13
N VAL A 81 10.27 -7.32 34.12
CA VAL A 81 9.19 -6.44 33.63
C VAL A 81 8.18 -6.20 34.76
N ASP A 82 8.00 -4.94 35.12
CA ASP A 82 7.11 -4.49 36.18
C ASP A 82 5.77 -4.02 35.61
N SER A 83 5.81 -3.19 34.55
CA SER A 83 4.61 -2.75 33.82
C SER A 83 4.85 -2.64 32.33
N ILE A 84 3.77 -2.76 31.54
CA ILE A 84 3.74 -2.46 30.11
C ILE A 84 2.64 -1.44 29.91
N TYR A 85 2.96 -0.31 29.27
CA TYR A 85 2.01 0.76 28.99
C TYR A 85 2.25 1.34 27.61
N VAL A 86 1.26 2.04 27.08
CA VAL A 86 1.40 2.78 25.81
C VAL A 86 2.18 4.06 26.09
N ASP A 87 3.20 4.35 25.30
CA ASP A 87 3.98 5.57 25.42
C ASP A 87 3.57 6.59 24.35
N TYR A 88 3.30 6.11 23.13
CA TYR A 88 2.90 6.94 21.99
C TYR A 88 1.80 6.28 21.14
N TYR A 89 1.09 7.11 20.39
CA TYR A 89 0.22 6.73 19.29
C TYR A 89 0.76 7.31 17.99
N THR A 90 0.89 6.46 16.98
CA THR A 90 1.28 6.85 15.63
C THR A 90 0.07 6.82 14.71
N PHE A 91 -0.31 7.98 14.19
CA PHE A 91 -1.42 8.19 13.27
C PHE A 91 -0.90 8.14 11.83
N VAL A 92 -1.54 7.34 10.99
CA VAL A 92 -1.19 7.19 9.58
C VAL A 92 -2.34 7.73 8.74
N PHE A 93 -2.01 8.70 7.88
CA PHE A 93 -2.94 9.33 6.96
C PHE A 93 -2.58 9.01 5.52
N LYS A 94 -3.57 9.01 4.63
CA LYS A 94 -3.38 8.94 3.17
C LYS A 94 -4.18 10.04 2.48
N ARG A 95 -3.75 10.46 1.29
CA ARG A 95 -4.57 11.24 0.36
C ARG A 95 -4.24 10.87 -1.08
N GLN A 96 -5.19 11.08 -1.98
CA GLN A 96 -4.93 10.97 -3.40
C GLN A 96 -4.24 12.24 -3.91
N LYS A 97 -3.18 12.06 -4.71
CA LYS A 97 -2.42 13.12 -5.36
C LYS A 97 -3.03 13.51 -6.70
#